data_AF-K9VV83-F1
#
_entry.id   AF-K9VV83-F1
#
_cell.length_a   1.000
_cell.length_b   1.000
_cell.length_c   1.000
_cell.angle_alpha   90.00
_cell.angle_beta   90.00
_cell.angle_gamma   90.00
#
_symmetry.space_group_name_H-M   'P 1'
#
loop_
_entity.id
_entity.type
_entity.pdbx_description
1 polymer ?
#
loop_
_entity_poly.entity_id
_entity_poly.type
_entity_poly.pdbx_seq_one_letter_code
_entity_poly.pdbx_strand_id
1 'polypeptide(L)'
;MGTKMLELKNQNEHSLILLSSLQPSQSQARSTHKVKLVSVAPELNDYGKFQKGTLVTTKKPTFGIVSKVIANSYTPIQISWWQSNSEEVDEKFDYSFDALQALKIEPLPLFIPQKTFLTIPSGTLVLTQDNEWVQWTETLFWLKGIDEAGYHLVNQNESWLFPHLNFPGIPFACVNELVSQAALEASCYLSETDIKIKAGLWLSQNSPLNILERLLEYPKIQSDLFEQFSKSKYLQEEKYNDKNLSAGWGDAFLEHLNERKRTVGLFNFKEKYRVAQFATENENISHLYNWQFGTVINIEPSAERPIVIQWEQSLGWQEEWEQEESTTSYSKYEIHDNLITLILPVVKLSETVGYEISADGRFYRAFVGFSAKAIGKSWWKEIKKELGRISDLLPNYDPQVQHLTNEIDAKYFYLAAYPREKGLPARLRHLQEVAKLDLSKKKESWS
;
A
#
# COMPACT_ATOMS: atom_id res chain seq x y z
N MET A 1 43.08 15.25 -58.16
CA MET A 1 43.45 15.04 -56.75
C MET A 1 42.41 14.07 -56.20
N GLY A 2 42.60 12.75 -56.24
CA GLY A 2 43.69 11.99 -55.62
C GLY A 2 43.51 12.14 -54.10
N THR A 3 43.02 11.16 -53.35
CA THR A 3 43.58 9.80 -53.25
C THR A 3 42.56 8.78 -52.70
N LYS A 4 42.37 7.69 -53.46
CA LYS A 4 42.27 6.27 -53.05
C LYS A 4 41.35 5.89 -51.86
N MET A 5 40.10 5.56 -52.19
CA MET A 5 39.45 4.37 -51.64
C MET A 5 40.18 3.13 -52.21
N LEU A 6 40.84 2.36 -51.35
CA LEU A 6 41.38 1.05 -51.68
C LEU A 6 40.81 0.04 -50.68
N GLU A 7 40.08 -0.91 -51.26
CA GLU A 7 39.88 -2.29 -50.85
C GLU A 7 40.50 -2.72 -49.51
N LEU A 8 39.64 -3.05 -48.54
CA LEU A 8 39.85 -4.20 -47.67
C LEU A 8 38.71 -5.20 -47.97
N LYS A 9 38.98 -6.02 -48.97
CA LYS A 9 38.33 -7.32 -49.17
C LYS A 9 38.58 -8.19 -47.93
N ASN A 10 37.55 -8.96 -47.57
CA ASN A 10 37.62 -10.24 -46.87
C ASN A 10 38.61 -10.34 -45.72
N GLN A 11 38.11 -10.08 -44.51
CA GLN A 11 38.50 -10.80 -43.28
C GLN A 11 37.55 -10.35 -42.16
N ASN A 12 36.37 -10.97 -42.07
CA ASN A 12 35.60 -11.16 -40.83
C ASN A 12 34.29 -11.98 -41.03
N GLU A 13 34.25 -12.87 -42.03
CA GLU A 13 33.17 -13.88 -42.14
C GLU A 13 33.47 -15.18 -41.36
N HIS A 14 34.49 -15.19 -40.50
CA HIS A 14 34.80 -16.31 -39.61
C HIS A 14 34.91 -15.85 -38.16
N SER A 15 33.78 -15.50 -37.55
CA SER A 15 33.61 -15.51 -36.07
C SER A 15 32.15 -15.44 -35.62
N LEU A 16 31.17 -15.58 -36.53
CA LEU A 16 29.86 -16.12 -36.20
C LEU A 16 30.01 -17.63 -36.03
N ILE A 17 30.68 -18.03 -34.95
CA ILE A 17 30.57 -19.41 -34.46
C ILE A 17 29.11 -19.56 -34.03
N LEU A 18 28.41 -20.40 -34.78
CA LEU A 18 27.07 -20.93 -34.50
C LEU A 18 26.88 -21.23 -33.01
N LEU A 19 26.33 -20.26 -32.27
CA LEU A 19 25.72 -20.49 -30.95
C LEU A 19 24.33 -21.15 -31.07
N SER A 20 23.88 -21.42 -32.29
CA SER A 20 22.62 -22.11 -32.58
C SER A 20 22.72 -23.65 -32.59
N SER A 21 23.90 -24.24 -32.33
CA SER A 21 24.07 -25.70 -32.30
C SER A 21 24.11 -26.33 -30.90
N LEU A 22 23.79 -25.57 -29.83
CA LEU A 22 23.74 -26.08 -28.45
C LEU A 22 22.31 -26.28 -27.92
N GLN A 23 21.30 -26.33 -28.80
CA GLN A 23 20.02 -26.95 -28.42
C GLN A 23 20.20 -28.48 -28.50
N PRO A 24 20.11 -29.23 -27.38
CA PRO A 24 20.16 -30.67 -27.45
C PRO A 24 18.85 -31.15 -28.07
N SER A 25 18.94 -31.66 -29.30
CA SER A 25 17.97 -32.56 -29.89
C SER A 25 17.66 -33.69 -28.91
N GLN A 26 16.37 -33.96 -28.73
CA GLN A 26 15.86 -35.01 -27.87
C GLN A 26 16.43 -36.39 -28.26
N SER A 27 16.56 -37.25 -27.25
CA SER A 27 16.81 -38.69 -27.35
C SER A 27 18.24 -39.11 -27.75
N GLN A 28 19.10 -39.25 -26.75
CA GLN A 28 20.07 -40.34 -26.62
C GLN A 28 20.54 -40.42 -25.16
N ALA A 29 20.84 -41.62 -24.67
CA ALA A 29 21.11 -41.93 -23.27
C ALA A 29 22.18 -40.98 -22.68
N ARG A 30 21.78 -40.11 -21.75
CA ARG A 30 22.69 -39.23 -21.00
C ARG A 30 23.29 -40.04 -19.86
N SER A 31 24.58 -40.36 -19.92
CA SER A 31 25.30 -40.77 -18.72
C SER A 31 25.24 -39.61 -17.72
N THR A 32 24.71 -39.89 -16.53
CA THR A 32 24.64 -38.90 -15.45
C THR A 32 25.63 -39.33 -14.40
N HIS A 33 26.71 -38.56 -14.23
CA HIS A 33 27.75 -38.86 -13.27
C HIS A 33 27.53 -38.06 -12.00
N LYS A 34 27.43 -38.77 -10.87
CA LYS A 34 27.37 -38.18 -9.53
C LYS A 34 28.77 -38.24 -8.91
N VAL A 35 29.17 -37.13 -8.29
CA VAL A 35 30.56 -36.88 -7.90
C VAL A 35 30.69 -36.73 -6.38
N LYS A 36 31.77 -37.27 -5.81
CA LYS A 36 32.24 -36.99 -4.44
C LYS A 36 33.65 -36.37 -4.49
N LEU A 37 33.84 -35.22 -3.85
CA LEU A 37 35.14 -34.53 -3.76
C LEU A 37 35.98 -35.07 -2.59
N VAL A 38 37.30 -35.18 -2.80
CA VAL A 38 38.22 -35.86 -1.86
C VAL A 38 39.29 -34.96 -1.22
N SER A 39 39.43 -33.67 -1.59
CA SER A 39 40.40 -32.75 -0.93
C SER A 39 39.75 -31.45 -0.43
N VAL A 40 40.18 -31.02 0.77
CA VAL A 40 39.62 -29.93 1.58
C VAL A 40 40.63 -28.76 1.70
N ALA A 41 40.12 -27.52 1.67
CA ALA A 41 40.78 -26.29 2.15
C ALA A 41 39.76 -25.50 3.02
N PRO A 42 40.19 -24.56 3.88
CA PRO A 42 39.80 -24.48 5.29
C PRO A 42 38.39 -23.94 5.57
N GLU A 43 37.97 -24.16 6.81
CA GLU A 43 36.65 -23.88 7.41
C GLU A 43 36.07 -22.50 7.07
N LEU A 44 34.75 -22.49 6.83
CA LEU A 44 33.94 -21.28 6.77
C LEU A 44 33.97 -20.56 8.13
N ASN A 45 34.69 -19.45 8.21
CA ASN A 45 34.56 -18.51 9.34
C ASN A 45 33.17 -17.83 9.34
N ASP A 46 32.77 -17.33 10.52
CA ASP A 46 31.50 -16.67 10.89
C ASP A 46 30.97 -15.55 9.97
N TYR A 47 31.69 -15.17 8.91
CA TYR A 47 31.34 -14.10 7.97
C TYR A 47 30.51 -14.59 6.75
N GLY A 48 30.16 -15.88 6.74
CA GLY A 48 29.29 -16.72 5.87
C GLY A 48 29.03 -16.36 4.39
N LYS A 49 28.92 -15.10 4.02
CA LYS A 49 28.61 -14.62 2.66
C LYS A 49 29.62 -13.62 2.09
N PHE A 50 30.46 -12.99 2.92
CA PHE A 50 31.48 -12.01 2.49
C PHE A 50 32.88 -12.54 2.80
N GLN A 51 33.43 -13.32 1.87
CA GLN A 51 34.79 -13.84 1.97
C GLN A 51 35.72 -12.99 1.09
N LYS A 52 37.02 -13.06 1.34
CA LYS A 52 38.00 -12.42 0.46
C LYS A 52 37.80 -12.93 -0.98
N GLY A 53 37.62 -12.02 -1.92
CA GLY A 53 37.34 -12.33 -3.32
C GLY A 53 35.85 -12.34 -3.69
N THR A 54 34.93 -12.23 -2.73
CA THR A 54 33.49 -12.12 -3.02
C THR A 54 33.19 -10.84 -3.79
N LEU A 55 32.52 -10.97 -4.94
CA LEU A 55 31.97 -9.84 -5.69
C LEU A 55 30.69 -9.34 -5.02
N VAL A 56 30.54 -8.03 -4.93
CA VAL A 56 29.42 -7.35 -4.26
C VAL A 56 28.82 -6.27 -5.14
N THR A 57 27.54 -5.97 -4.94
CA THR A 57 26.80 -4.93 -5.65
C THR A 57 25.91 -4.13 -4.69
N THR A 58 25.51 -2.93 -5.10
CA THR A 58 24.52 -2.12 -4.37
C THR A 58 23.26 -1.88 -5.22
N LYS A 59 22.22 -1.26 -4.64
CA LYS A 59 21.00 -0.88 -5.40
C LYS A 59 21.26 0.12 -6.53
N LYS A 60 22.33 0.91 -6.46
CA LYS A 60 22.86 1.68 -7.59
C LYS A 60 23.98 0.83 -8.18
N PRO A 61 24.11 0.67 -9.50
CA PRO A 61 24.98 -0.35 -10.10
C PRO A 61 26.46 0.01 -9.93
N THR A 62 26.95 -0.13 -8.71
CA THR A 62 28.34 -0.02 -8.31
C THR A 62 28.77 -1.40 -7.86
N PHE A 63 29.82 -1.89 -8.48
CA PHE A 63 30.35 -3.21 -8.23
C PHE A 63 31.64 -3.09 -7.41
N GLY A 64 31.91 -4.09 -6.58
CA GLY A 64 33.17 -4.16 -5.83
C GLY A 64 33.57 -5.59 -5.51
N ILE A 65 34.75 -5.74 -4.91
CA ILE A 65 35.28 -7.01 -4.45
C ILE A 65 35.72 -6.90 -2.99
N VAL A 66 35.38 -7.89 -2.18
CA VAL A 66 35.88 -7.98 -0.80
C VAL A 66 37.38 -8.25 -0.84
N SER A 67 38.18 -7.25 -0.51
CA SER A 67 39.65 -7.35 -0.54
C SER A 67 40.23 -8.02 0.69
N LYS A 68 39.57 -7.87 1.85
CA LYS A 68 40.04 -8.42 3.12
C LYS A 68 38.89 -8.63 4.09
N VAL A 69 38.99 -9.69 4.88
CA VAL A 69 38.16 -9.90 6.08
C VAL A 69 39.08 -9.79 7.29
N ILE A 70 38.77 -8.87 8.20
CA ILE A 70 39.56 -8.57 9.39
C ILE A 70 38.82 -9.17 10.59
N ALA A 71 39.32 -10.30 11.09
CA ALA A 71 38.79 -10.91 12.30
C ALA A 71 38.92 -9.96 13.50
N ASN A 72 37.90 -9.94 14.36
CA ASN A 72 37.85 -9.13 15.60
C ASN A 72 37.91 -7.61 15.39
N SER A 73 37.39 -7.09 14.27
CA SER A 73 37.21 -5.67 14.00
C SER A 73 35.73 -5.27 14.06
N TYR A 74 35.45 -4.02 14.48
CA TYR A 74 34.10 -3.43 14.40
C TYR A 74 33.64 -3.20 12.95
N THR A 75 34.60 -3.06 12.02
CA THR A 75 34.40 -3.02 10.58
C THR A 75 35.15 -4.20 9.94
N PRO A 76 34.57 -5.42 9.98
CA PRO A 76 35.30 -6.64 9.63
C PRO A 76 35.49 -6.84 8.12
N ILE A 77 34.79 -6.11 7.25
CA ILE A 77 34.76 -6.38 5.80
C ILE A 77 35.32 -5.19 5.03
N GLN A 78 36.44 -5.38 4.34
CA GLN A 78 36.99 -4.38 3.43
C GLN A 78 36.57 -4.67 1.99
N ILE A 79 36.00 -3.69 1.30
CA ILE A 79 35.60 -3.79 -0.12
C ILE A 79 36.39 -2.77 -0.94
N SER A 80 36.94 -3.23 -2.06
CA SER A 80 37.52 -2.38 -3.10
C SER A 80 36.48 -2.17 -4.20
N TRP A 81 36.11 -0.93 -4.49
CA TRP A 81 35.09 -0.59 -5.48
C TRP A 81 35.69 -0.19 -6.82
N TRP A 82 35.01 -0.56 -7.91
CA TRP A 82 35.35 -0.10 -9.24
C TRP A 82 34.90 1.35 -9.46
N GLN A 83 35.72 2.12 -10.18
CA GLN A 83 35.31 3.42 -10.69
C GLN A 83 34.18 3.26 -11.72
N SER A 84 33.23 4.20 -11.71
CA SER A 84 32.15 4.19 -12.70
C SER A 84 32.74 4.30 -14.11
N ASN A 85 32.44 3.31 -14.98
CA ASN A 85 32.92 3.22 -16.37
C ASN A 85 34.45 3.05 -16.52
N SER A 86 35.12 2.47 -15.52
CA SER A 86 36.55 2.16 -15.58
C SER A 86 36.81 0.72 -15.13
N GLU A 87 37.84 0.09 -15.68
CA GLU A 87 38.38 -1.18 -15.16
C GLU A 87 39.25 -0.96 -13.90
N GLU A 88 39.51 0.31 -13.55
CA GLU A 88 40.34 0.68 -12.40
C GLU A 88 39.56 0.57 -11.07
N VAL A 89 40.22 -0.02 -10.08
CA VAL A 89 39.72 -0.17 -8.70
C VAL A 89 40.26 1.00 -7.90
N ASP A 90 39.37 1.88 -7.46
CA ASP A 90 39.79 3.22 -7.04
C ASP A 90 39.74 3.41 -5.52
N GLU A 91 38.78 2.79 -4.82
CA GLU A 91 38.53 3.09 -3.41
C GLU A 91 38.34 1.83 -2.55
N LYS A 92 39.05 1.77 -1.42
CA LYS A 92 38.94 0.71 -0.40
C LYS A 92 38.25 1.26 0.84
N PHE A 93 37.14 0.66 1.24
CA PHE A 93 36.43 1.02 2.46
C PHE A 93 36.19 -0.18 3.35
N ASP A 94 36.29 0.04 4.66
CA ASP A 94 35.96 -0.95 5.68
C ASP A 94 34.50 -0.76 6.15
N TYR A 95 33.76 -1.86 6.22
CA TYR A 95 32.32 -1.89 6.53
C TYR A 95 32.04 -2.73 7.77
N SER A 96 31.11 -2.24 8.60
CA SER A 96 30.40 -3.04 9.60
C SER A 96 29.22 -3.78 8.96
N PHE A 97 28.67 -4.80 9.63
CA PHE A 97 27.48 -5.51 9.15
C PHE A 97 26.26 -4.58 9.00
N ASP A 98 26.05 -3.70 9.97
CA ASP A 98 24.95 -2.72 9.93
C ASP A 98 25.09 -1.79 8.72
N ALA A 99 26.32 -1.38 8.38
CA ALA A 99 26.58 -0.55 7.20
C ALA A 99 26.30 -1.31 5.89
N LEU A 100 26.69 -2.59 5.79
CA LEU A 100 26.38 -3.42 4.62
C LEU A 100 24.86 -3.53 4.41
N GLN A 101 24.09 -3.73 5.49
CA GLN A 101 22.63 -3.83 5.42
C GLN A 101 21.98 -2.49 5.06
N ALA A 102 22.39 -1.39 5.70
CA ALA A 102 21.85 -0.06 5.45
C ALA A 102 22.12 0.42 4.01
N LEU A 103 23.31 0.14 3.49
CA LEU A 103 23.73 0.48 2.12
C LEU A 103 23.27 -0.55 1.07
N LYS A 104 22.64 -1.65 1.52
CA LYS A 104 22.14 -2.73 0.65
C LYS A 104 23.25 -3.29 -0.23
N ILE A 105 24.42 -3.48 0.39
CA ILE A 105 25.57 -4.14 -0.22
C ILE A 105 25.34 -5.64 -0.06
N GLU A 106 25.19 -6.34 -1.18
CA GLU A 106 24.90 -7.77 -1.19
C GLU A 106 25.92 -8.49 -2.08
N PRO A 107 26.31 -9.74 -1.76
CA PRO A 107 27.11 -10.56 -2.65
C PRO A 107 26.39 -10.75 -3.98
N LEU A 108 27.10 -10.57 -5.07
CA LEU A 108 26.58 -10.83 -6.40
C LEU A 108 26.33 -12.35 -6.54
N PRO A 109 25.13 -12.81 -6.93
CA PRO A 109 24.89 -14.22 -7.17
C PRO A 109 25.65 -14.65 -8.43
N LEU A 110 26.78 -15.36 -8.26
CA LEU A 110 27.66 -15.75 -9.36
C LEU A 110 27.18 -17.00 -10.11
N PHE A 111 26.43 -17.87 -9.45
CA PHE A 111 25.91 -19.13 -10.00
C PHE A 111 24.42 -19.03 -10.27
N ILE A 112 24.04 -18.36 -11.36
CA ILE A 112 22.65 -18.23 -11.78
C ILE A 112 22.34 -19.38 -12.75
N PRO A 113 21.40 -20.29 -12.42
CA PRO A 113 20.99 -21.35 -13.32
C PRO A 113 20.59 -20.82 -14.69
N GLN A 114 21.01 -21.51 -15.74
CA GLN A 114 20.72 -21.18 -17.14
C GLN A 114 21.27 -19.82 -17.60
N LYS A 115 22.18 -19.21 -16.83
CA LYS A 115 22.87 -17.97 -17.21
C LYS A 115 24.38 -18.06 -17.01
N THR A 116 24.87 -18.85 -16.06
CA THR A 116 26.30 -18.95 -15.76
C THR A 116 26.99 -20.09 -16.51
N PHE A 117 28.08 -19.78 -17.21
CA PHE A 117 29.14 -20.71 -17.58
C PHE A 117 30.22 -20.70 -16.50
N LEU A 118 30.74 -21.87 -16.14
CA LEU A 118 31.80 -22.01 -15.14
C LEU A 118 32.84 -23.03 -15.59
N THR A 119 34.05 -22.92 -15.05
CA THR A 119 35.12 -23.88 -15.26
C THR A 119 35.42 -24.64 -13.98
N ILE A 120 35.92 -25.87 -14.14
CA ILE A 120 36.51 -26.63 -13.02
C ILE A 120 38.03 -26.51 -13.14
N PRO A 121 38.76 -26.11 -12.08
CA PRO A 121 40.21 -25.95 -12.12
C PRO A 121 40.93 -27.22 -12.58
N SER A 122 41.98 -27.05 -13.39
CA SER A 122 42.83 -28.17 -13.78
C SER A 122 43.48 -28.82 -12.56
N GLY A 123 43.54 -30.15 -12.55
CA GLY A 123 44.09 -30.93 -11.45
C GLY A 123 43.06 -31.31 -10.37
N THR A 124 41.81 -30.88 -10.50
CA THR A 124 40.72 -31.31 -9.61
C THR A 124 40.48 -32.81 -9.77
N LEU A 125 40.65 -33.56 -8.68
CA LEU A 125 40.39 -35.00 -8.62
C LEU A 125 39.00 -35.26 -8.04
N VAL A 126 38.22 -36.04 -8.77
CA VAL A 126 36.83 -36.35 -8.45
C VAL A 126 36.63 -37.85 -8.50
N LEU A 127 35.94 -38.39 -7.50
CA LEU A 127 35.52 -39.78 -7.46
C LEU A 127 34.06 -39.87 -7.93
N THR A 128 33.81 -40.62 -8.99
CA THR A 128 32.45 -40.91 -9.46
C THR A 128 31.76 -41.95 -8.57
N GLN A 129 30.45 -42.09 -8.68
CA GLN A 129 29.71 -43.16 -7.99
C GLN A 129 30.12 -44.58 -8.40
N ASP A 130 30.75 -44.72 -9.57
CA ASP A 130 31.26 -45.99 -10.09
C ASP A 130 32.69 -46.29 -9.58
N ASN A 131 33.18 -45.53 -8.59
CA ASN A 131 34.53 -45.59 -8.02
C ASN A 131 35.66 -45.29 -9.04
N GLU A 132 35.35 -44.55 -10.09
CA GLU A 132 36.36 -44.11 -11.05
C GLU A 132 36.96 -42.77 -10.61
N TRP A 133 38.29 -42.70 -10.63
CA TRP A 133 39.01 -41.45 -10.43
C TRP A 133 39.13 -40.73 -11.75
N VAL A 134 38.57 -39.52 -11.81
CA VAL A 134 38.71 -38.67 -12.97
C VAL A 134 39.41 -37.38 -12.52
N GLN A 135 40.39 -36.95 -13.32
CA GLN A 135 41.14 -35.72 -13.10
C GLN A 135 40.72 -34.72 -14.17
N TRP A 136 40.27 -33.55 -13.75
CA TRP A 136 39.77 -32.53 -14.66
C TRP A 136 40.93 -31.74 -15.25
N THR A 137 40.83 -31.50 -16.55
CA THR A 137 41.49 -30.39 -17.23
C THR A 137 40.57 -29.17 -17.20
N GLU A 138 41.08 -27.96 -17.48
CA GLU A 138 40.25 -26.75 -17.57
C GLU A 138 39.12 -26.96 -18.58
N THR A 139 37.94 -27.28 -18.06
CA THR A 139 36.77 -27.69 -18.85
C THR A 139 35.63 -26.74 -18.54
N LEU A 140 34.97 -26.25 -19.60
CA LEU A 140 33.84 -25.33 -19.50
C LEU A 140 32.53 -26.11 -19.30
N PHE A 141 31.73 -25.68 -18.33
CA PHE A 141 30.42 -26.23 -18.01
C PHE A 141 29.35 -25.15 -18.09
N TRP A 142 28.16 -25.55 -18.52
CA TRP A 142 26.93 -24.77 -18.38
C TRP A 142 26.22 -25.16 -17.08
N LEU A 143 25.90 -24.18 -16.24
CA LEU A 143 25.11 -24.40 -15.03
C LEU A 143 23.63 -24.52 -15.39
N LYS A 144 23.10 -25.73 -15.44
CA LYS A 144 21.71 -25.99 -15.81
C LYS A 144 20.72 -25.73 -14.68
N GLY A 145 21.10 -26.05 -13.45
CA GLY A 145 20.20 -26.04 -12.30
C GLY A 145 20.97 -26.11 -10.98
N ILE A 146 20.34 -25.61 -9.93
CA ILE A 146 20.77 -25.80 -8.55
C ILE A 146 19.56 -26.30 -7.79
N ASP A 147 19.68 -27.45 -7.13
CA ASP A 147 18.63 -28.04 -6.28
C ASP A 147 19.23 -28.53 -4.95
N GLU A 148 18.43 -29.23 -4.13
CA GLU A 148 18.90 -29.77 -2.84
C GLU A 148 20.05 -30.77 -2.98
N ALA A 149 20.18 -31.43 -4.14
CA ALA A 149 21.22 -32.43 -4.39
C ALA A 149 22.55 -31.78 -4.81
N GLY A 150 22.52 -30.58 -5.40
CA GLY A 150 23.73 -29.81 -5.71
C GLY A 150 23.66 -29.00 -7.00
N TYR A 151 24.82 -28.81 -7.63
CA TYR A 151 25.01 -28.08 -8.87
C TYR A 151 24.93 -29.04 -10.07
N HIS A 152 23.96 -28.79 -10.95
CA HIS A 152 23.77 -29.54 -12.19
C HIS A 152 24.54 -28.87 -13.32
N LEU A 153 25.66 -29.49 -13.69
CA LEU A 153 26.53 -29.02 -14.75
C LEU A 153 26.34 -29.83 -16.02
N VAL A 154 26.40 -29.17 -17.17
CA VAL A 154 26.36 -29.83 -18.47
C VAL A 154 27.56 -29.40 -19.30
N ASN A 155 28.24 -30.37 -19.90
CA ASN A 155 29.28 -30.13 -20.89
C ASN A 155 29.01 -31.03 -22.10
N GLN A 156 28.87 -30.41 -23.28
CA GLN A 156 28.59 -31.04 -24.59
C GLN A 156 27.41 -32.02 -24.56
N ASN A 157 27.57 -33.23 -24.01
CA ASN A 157 26.54 -34.27 -23.89
C ASN A 157 26.46 -34.95 -22.52
N GLU A 158 27.34 -34.60 -21.57
CA GLU A 158 27.39 -35.22 -20.25
C GLU A 158 26.73 -34.34 -19.20
N SER A 159 26.00 -34.97 -18.27
CA SER A 159 25.39 -34.31 -17.13
C SER A 159 26.11 -34.71 -15.86
N TRP A 160 26.55 -33.71 -15.11
CA TRP A 160 27.33 -33.88 -13.89
C TRP A 160 26.59 -33.26 -12.72
N LEU A 161 26.51 -33.98 -11.61
CA LEU A 161 25.95 -33.48 -10.35
C LEU A 161 27.08 -33.35 -9.32
N PHE A 162 27.39 -32.12 -8.98
CA PHE A 162 28.36 -31.80 -7.93
C PHE A 162 27.63 -31.45 -6.62
N PRO A 163 28.08 -31.97 -5.48
CA PRO A 163 27.48 -31.63 -4.19
C PRO A 163 27.72 -30.16 -3.85
N HIS A 164 26.84 -29.60 -3.02
CA HIS A 164 27.00 -28.23 -2.51
C HIS A 164 28.31 -28.02 -1.75
N LEU A 165 28.73 -29.04 -1.00
CA LEU A 165 29.91 -28.99 -0.17
C LEU A 165 31.17 -29.00 -1.05
N ASN A 166 32.00 -27.96 -0.91
CA ASN A 166 33.30 -27.81 -1.58
C ASN A 166 33.23 -27.84 -3.12
N PHE A 167 32.17 -27.26 -3.69
CA PHE A 167 32.04 -27.13 -5.14
C PHE A 167 33.22 -26.35 -5.73
N PRO A 168 34.03 -26.94 -6.63
CA PRO A 168 35.27 -26.34 -7.12
C PRO A 168 35.05 -25.38 -8.31
N GLY A 169 33.81 -25.15 -8.73
CA GLY A 169 33.49 -24.36 -9.92
C GLY A 169 33.89 -22.88 -9.79
N ILE A 170 34.52 -22.35 -10.82
CA ILE A 170 34.85 -20.93 -10.96
C ILE A 170 33.96 -20.34 -12.06
N PRO A 171 33.12 -19.32 -11.78
CA PRO A 171 32.34 -18.65 -12.80
C PRO A 171 33.25 -18.07 -13.89
N PHE A 172 32.97 -18.40 -15.15
CA PHE A 172 33.77 -17.97 -16.31
C PHE A 172 33.06 -16.86 -17.10
N ALA A 173 31.76 -17.04 -17.38
CA ALA A 173 30.97 -16.06 -18.10
C ALA A 173 29.50 -16.13 -17.66
N CYS A 174 28.76 -15.03 -17.83
CA CYS A 174 27.33 -15.00 -17.60
C CYS A 174 26.62 -14.48 -18.87
N VAL A 175 25.54 -15.14 -19.26
CA VAL A 175 24.66 -14.68 -20.34
C VAL A 175 23.87 -13.49 -19.83
N ASN A 176 24.22 -12.30 -20.33
CA ASN A 176 23.41 -11.11 -20.11
C ASN A 176 22.34 -11.05 -21.22
N GLU A 177 21.10 -11.37 -20.87
CA GLU A 177 19.98 -11.21 -21.79
C GLU A 177 19.73 -9.71 -21.99
N LEU A 178 19.95 -9.22 -23.21
CA LEU A 178 19.57 -7.87 -23.57
C LEU A 178 18.06 -7.73 -23.36
N VAL A 179 17.66 -6.64 -22.68
CA VAL A 179 16.26 -6.30 -22.48
C VAL A 179 15.57 -6.29 -23.85
N SER A 180 14.43 -6.97 -23.96
CA SER A 180 13.71 -7.06 -25.24
C SER A 180 13.47 -5.66 -25.82
N GLN A 181 13.53 -5.53 -27.15
CA GLN A 181 13.31 -4.27 -27.84
C GLN A 181 11.98 -3.61 -27.41
N ALA A 182 10.92 -4.39 -27.22
CA ALA A 182 9.63 -3.91 -26.73
C ALA A 182 9.71 -3.27 -25.33
N ALA A 183 10.54 -3.80 -24.43
CA ALA A 183 10.71 -3.24 -23.09
C ALA A 183 11.59 -1.97 -23.08
N LEU A 184 12.55 -1.87 -24.00
CA LEU A 184 13.33 -0.64 -24.24
C LEU A 184 12.47 0.46 -24.89
N GLU A 185 11.60 0.09 -25.83
CA GLU A 185 10.65 1.03 -26.42
C GLU A 185 9.63 1.48 -25.38
N ALA A 186 9.12 0.59 -24.53
CA ALA A 186 8.19 0.93 -23.45
C ALA A 186 8.79 1.88 -22.40
N SER A 187 10.09 1.80 -22.10
CA SER A 187 10.74 2.72 -21.15
C SER A 187 10.95 4.13 -21.71
N CYS A 188 10.79 4.31 -23.03
CA CYS A 188 10.79 5.63 -23.64
C CYS A 188 9.46 6.39 -23.45
N TYR A 189 8.40 5.70 -23.03
CA TYR A 189 7.08 6.29 -22.79
C TYR A 189 6.83 6.44 -21.29
N LEU A 190 6.05 7.46 -20.93
CA LEU A 190 5.52 7.59 -19.57
C LEU A 190 4.72 6.34 -19.21
N SER A 191 5.01 5.81 -18.02
CA SER A 191 4.22 4.73 -17.46
C SER A 191 2.83 5.23 -17.06
N GLU A 192 1.88 4.31 -16.97
CA GLU A 192 0.54 4.60 -16.44
C GLU A 192 0.60 5.25 -15.05
N THR A 193 1.51 4.78 -14.20
CA THR A 193 1.75 5.33 -12.85
C THR A 193 2.23 6.78 -12.89
N ASP A 194 3.16 7.11 -13.80
CA ASP A 194 3.68 8.48 -13.93
C ASP A 194 2.58 9.42 -14.41
N ILE A 195 1.79 8.99 -15.39
CA ILE A 195 0.64 9.74 -15.89
C ILE A 195 -0.37 9.95 -14.77
N LYS A 196 -0.69 8.91 -13.98
CA LYS A 196 -1.61 9.00 -12.84
C LYS A 196 -1.15 10.07 -11.85
N ILE A 197 0.13 10.07 -11.47
CA ILE A 197 0.68 11.07 -10.52
C ILE A 197 0.57 12.48 -11.11
N LYS A 198 0.98 12.67 -12.37
CA LYS A 198 0.92 13.96 -13.04
C LYS A 198 -0.54 14.46 -13.19
N ALA A 199 -1.47 13.57 -13.56
CA ALA A 199 -2.90 13.86 -13.67
C ALA A 199 -3.50 14.25 -12.32
N GLY A 200 -3.18 13.52 -11.25
CA GLY A 200 -3.65 13.84 -9.90
C GLY A 200 -3.17 15.22 -9.43
N LEU A 201 -1.89 15.53 -9.65
CA LEU A 201 -1.35 16.87 -9.38
C LEU A 201 -2.06 17.95 -10.18
N TRP A 202 -2.28 17.73 -11.48
CA TRP A 202 -2.98 18.69 -12.33
C TRP A 202 -4.43 18.89 -11.90
N LEU A 203 -5.15 17.82 -11.57
CA LEU A 203 -6.53 17.86 -11.08
C LEU A 203 -6.64 18.62 -9.76
N SER A 204 -5.72 18.41 -8.82
CA SER A 204 -5.72 19.14 -7.54
C SER A 204 -5.63 20.67 -7.72
N GLN A 205 -4.94 21.13 -8.78
CA GLN A 205 -4.69 22.54 -9.05
C GLN A 205 -5.76 23.19 -9.94
N ASN A 206 -6.30 22.45 -10.91
CA ASN A 206 -7.13 23.01 -11.98
C ASN A 206 -8.59 22.57 -11.92
N SER A 207 -8.90 21.50 -11.17
CA SER A 207 -10.28 21.03 -11.01
C SER A 207 -11.09 22.05 -10.19
N PRO A 208 -12.31 22.39 -10.62
CA PRO A 208 -13.18 23.28 -9.85
C PRO A 208 -13.52 22.67 -8.49
N LEU A 209 -13.61 23.51 -7.45
CA LEU A 209 -13.96 23.05 -6.09
C LEU A 209 -15.31 22.33 -6.04
N ASN A 210 -16.26 22.78 -6.86
CA ASN A 210 -17.62 22.23 -6.99
C ASN A 210 -17.74 21.21 -8.15
N ILE A 211 -16.70 20.40 -8.38
CA ILE A 211 -16.66 19.43 -9.48
C ILE A 211 -17.83 18.43 -9.42
N LEU A 212 -18.29 18.07 -8.22
CA LEU A 212 -19.41 17.14 -8.04
C LEU A 212 -20.73 17.74 -8.52
N GLU A 213 -21.01 19.02 -8.21
CA GLU A 213 -22.19 19.72 -8.75
C GLU A 213 -22.08 19.89 -10.27
N ARG A 214 -20.90 20.24 -10.77
CA ARG A 214 -20.72 20.44 -12.22
C ARG A 214 -20.89 19.16 -13.03
N LEU A 215 -20.57 18.00 -12.46
CA LEU A 215 -20.79 16.70 -13.12
C LEU A 215 -22.29 16.41 -13.33
N LEU A 216 -23.15 16.85 -12.40
CA LEU A 216 -24.61 16.76 -12.55
C LEU A 216 -25.12 17.70 -13.66
N GLU A 217 -24.64 18.93 -13.66
CA GLU A 217 -25.12 19.97 -14.58
C GLU A 217 -24.54 19.85 -15.99
N TYR A 218 -23.32 19.31 -16.11
CA TYR A 218 -22.56 19.26 -17.34
C TYR A 218 -21.75 17.95 -17.46
N PRO A 219 -22.35 16.87 -18.04
CA PRO A 219 -21.72 15.55 -18.14
C PRO A 219 -20.41 15.51 -18.95
N LYS A 220 -20.16 16.49 -19.81
CA LYS A 220 -18.94 16.57 -20.64
C LYS A 220 -17.73 17.12 -19.89
N ILE A 221 -17.86 17.57 -18.65
CA ILE A 221 -16.76 18.17 -17.89
C ILE A 221 -15.55 17.24 -17.75
N GLN A 222 -15.77 15.93 -17.63
CA GLN A 222 -14.69 14.95 -17.55
C GLN A 222 -13.85 14.94 -18.84
N SER A 223 -14.51 14.96 -20.00
CA SER A 223 -13.85 15.02 -21.31
C SER A 223 -13.11 16.34 -21.51
N ASP A 224 -13.71 17.46 -21.10
CA ASP A 224 -13.09 18.79 -21.23
C ASP A 224 -11.85 18.92 -20.32
N LEU A 225 -11.92 18.37 -19.09
CA LEU A 225 -10.76 18.32 -18.19
C LEU A 225 -9.67 17.40 -18.73
N PHE A 226 -10.04 16.27 -19.34
CA PHE A 226 -9.08 15.38 -19.99
C PHE A 226 -8.36 16.07 -21.16
N GLU A 227 -9.09 16.80 -22.00
CA GLU A 227 -8.51 17.55 -23.13
C GLU A 227 -7.60 18.69 -22.65
N GLN A 228 -7.94 19.35 -21.54
CA GLN A 228 -7.07 20.35 -20.94
C GLN A 228 -5.80 19.74 -20.34
N PHE A 229 -5.92 18.58 -19.69
CA PHE A 229 -4.76 17.85 -19.16
C PHE A 229 -3.84 17.37 -20.28
N SER A 230 -4.37 16.82 -21.36
CA SER A 230 -3.58 16.35 -22.51
C SER A 230 -2.80 17.48 -23.20
N LYS A 231 -3.31 18.71 -23.16
CA LYS A 231 -2.62 19.92 -23.67
C LYS A 231 -1.74 20.61 -22.63
N SER A 232 -1.69 20.12 -21.39
CA SER A 232 -0.99 20.76 -20.29
C SER A 232 0.54 20.60 -20.37
N LYS A 233 1.26 21.49 -19.70
CA LYS A 233 2.72 21.42 -19.54
C LYS A 233 3.24 20.11 -18.93
N TYR A 234 2.38 19.30 -18.30
CA TYR A 234 2.77 18.04 -17.68
C TYR A 234 3.00 16.92 -18.71
N LEU A 235 2.41 17.06 -19.91
CA LEU A 235 2.50 16.11 -21.01
C LEU A 235 3.14 16.71 -22.27
N GLN A 236 3.35 18.04 -22.31
CA GLN A 236 4.13 18.67 -23.37
C GLN A 236 5.54 18.08 -23.41
N GLU A 237 5.99 17.70 -24.60
CA GLU A 237 7.31 17.09 -24.90
C GLU A 237 7.53 15.66 -24.35
N GLU A 238 6.57 15.11 -23.61
CA GLU A 238 6.63 13.75 -23.09
C GLU A 238 6.10 12.75 -24.11
N LYS A 239 6.77 11.60 -24.23
CA LYS A 239 6.24 10.48 -25.02
C LYS A 239 5.31 9.67 -24.14
N TYR A 240 4.09 9.41 -24.58
CA TYR A 240 3.16 8.51 -23.91
C TYR A 240 2.36 7.72 -24.94
N ASN A 241 1.81 6.58 -24.51
CA ASN A 241 0.85 5.80 -25.28
C ASN A 241 -0.57 6.21 -24.84
N ASP A 242 -1.49 6.36 -25.80
CA ASP A 242 -2.90 6.69 -25.55
C ASP A 242 -3.57 5.73 -24.55
N LYS A 243 -3.19 4.45 -24.56
CA LYS A 243 -3.70 3.46 -23.60
C LYS A 243 -3.29 3.81 -22.17
N ASN A 244 -1.99 4.11 -21.96
CA ASN A 244 -1.48 4.49 -20.64
C ASN A 244 -2.05 5.85 -20.21
N LEU A 245 -2.25 6.76 -21.17
CA LEU A 245 -2.86 8.07 -20.91
C LEU A 245 -4.30 7.93 -20.41
N SER A 246 -5.11 7.14 -21.11
CA SER A 246 -6.51 6.94 -20.74
C SER A 246 -6.65 6.21 -19.40
N ALA A 247 -5.83 5.19 -19.14
CA ALA A 247 -5.86 4.44 -17.89
C ALA A 247 -5.40 5.30 -16.71
N GLY A 248 -4.21 5.92 -16.81
CA GLY A 248 -3.66 6.77 -15.76
C GLY A 248 -4.54 7.99 -15.43
N TRP A 249 -5.17 8.60 -16.45
CA TRP A 249 -6.17 9.64 -16.25
C TRP A 249 -7.42 9.12 -15.54
N GLY A 250 -7.98 7.99 -16.00
CA GLY A 250 -9.19 7.41 -15.42
C GLY A 250 -9.03 7.13 -13.93
N ASP A 251 -7.91 6.53 -13.56
CA ASP A 251 -7.56 6.24 -12.16
C ASP A 251 -7.35 7.51 -11.34
N ALA A 252 -6.60 8.48 -11.86
CA ALA A 252 -6.38 9.75 -11.16
C ALA A 252 -7.68 10.54 -10.97
N PHE A 253 -8.55 10.55 -11.98
CA PHE A 253 -9.84 11.22 -11.92
C PHE A 253 -10.76 10.55 -10.90
N LEU A 254 -10.83 9.22 -10.88
CA LEU A 254 -11.60 8.47 -9.91
C LEU A 254 -11.11 8.72 -8.47
N GLU A 255 -9.79 8.71 -8.25
CA GLU A 255 -9.19 8.99 -6.95
C GLU A 255 -9.49 10.42 -6.48
N HIS A 256 -9.36 11.40 -7.39
CA HIS A 256 -9.72 12.80 -7.14
C HIS A 256 -11.22 12.94 -6.79
N LEU A 257 -12.11 12.26 -7.52
CA LEU A 257 -13.54 12.28 -7.18
C LEU A 257 -13.79 11.71 -5.79
N ASN A 258 -13.19 10.58 -5.43
CA ASN A 258 -13.33 9.98 -4.12
C ASN A 258 -12.81 10.90 -3.00
N GLU A 259 -11.71 11.62 -3.23
CA GLU A 259 -11.25 12.67 -2.30
C GLU A 259 -12.29 13.79 -2.15
N ARG A 260 -12.85 14.27 -3.27
CA ARG A 260 -13.85 15.35 -3.27
C ARG A 260 -15.15 14.94 -2.59
N LYS A 261 -15.61 13.69 -2.74
CA LYS A 261 -16.79 13.15 -2.03
C LYS A 261 -16.63 13.19 -0.51
N ARG A 262 -15.39 12.99 -0.02
CA ARG A 262 -15.06 13.01 1.42
C ARG A 262 -14.81 14.42 1.96
N THR A 263 -14.19 15.29 1.19
CA THR A 263 -13.72 16.61 1.65
C THR A 263 -14.72 17.72 1.40
N VAL A 264 -15.32 17.76 0.20
CA VAL A 264 -16.27 18.79 -0.24
C VAL A 264 -17.71 18.27 -0.12
N GLY A 265 -17.96 17.08 -0.65
CA GLY A 265 -19.30 16.49 -0.70
C GLY A 265 -20.18 17.15 -1.77
N LEU A 266 -21.45 16.75 -1.79
CA LEU A 266 -22.46 17.23 -2.73
C LEU A 266 -23.71 17.64 -1.94
N PHE A 267 -24.25 18.84 -2.20
CA PHE A 267 -25.36 19.42 -1.43
C PHE A 267 -25.09 19.52 0.08
N ASN A 268 -23.83 19.70 0.46
CA ASN A 268 -23.28 19.63 1.83
C ASN A 268 -23.19 18.22 2.44
N PHE A 269 -23.65 17.17 1.75
CA PHE A 269 -23.51 15.78 2.21
C PHE A 269 -22.16 15.22 1.77
N LYS A 270 -21.44 14.61 2.72
CA LYS A 270 -20.13 13.99 2.49
C LYS A 270 -20.21 12.52 2.83
N GLU A 271 -19.37 11.70 2.21
CA GLU A 271 -19.25 10.29 2.60
C GLU A 271 -18.92 10.15 4.09
N LYS A 272 -19.51 9.12 4.71
CA LYS A 272 -19.42 8.79 6.14
C LYS A 272 -20.06 9.80 7.09
N TYR A 273 -20.74 10.84 6.58
CA TYR A 273 -21.48 11.76 7.45
C TYR A 273 -22.78 11.11 7.90
N ARG A 274 -23.12 11.32 9.18
CA ARG A 274 -24.42 10.91 9.72
C ARG A 274 -25.51 11.91 9.34
N VAL A 275 -26.68 11.37 9.07
CA VAL A 275 -27.88 12.12 8.71
C VAL A 275 -29.03 11.72 9.63
N ALA A 276 -29.99 12.62 9.76
CA ALA A 276 -31.25 12.39 10.43
C ALA A 276 -32.39 12.76 9.49
N GLN A 277 -33.42 11.92 9.45
CA GLN A 277 -34.69 12.17 8.79
C GLN A 277 -35.77 12.35 9.84
N PHE A 278 -36.55 13.42 9.72
CA PHE A 278 -37.72 13.61 10.58
C PHE A 278 -38.87 12.75 10.08
N ALA A 279 -39.29 11.76 10.87
CA ALA A 279 -40.47 10.97 10.56
C ALA A 279 -41.72 11.79 10.91
N THR A 280 -42.45 12.27 9.90
CA THR A 280 -43.80 12.82 10.09
C THR A 280 -44.72 11.72 10.59
N GLU A 281 -45.44 12.02 11.66
CA GLU A 281 -46.32 11.13 12.45
C GLU A 281 -47.02 10.04 11.62
N ASN A 282 -46.60 8.78 11.81
CA ASN A 282 -47.57 7.70 11.75
C ASN A 282 -48.36 7.76 13.06
N GLU A 283 -49.65 8.10 12.98
CA GLU A 283 -50.59 8.35 14.09
C GLU A 283 -50.74 7.21 15.12
N ASN A 284 -50.02 6.09 14.98
CA ASN A 284 -50.21 4.89 15.81
C ASN A 284 -48.98 4.41 16.59
N ILE A 285 -47.85 5.13 16.58
CA ILE A 285 -46.67 4.73 17.39
C ILE A 285 -46.32 5.83 18.39
N SER A 286 -47.02 5.80 19.52
CA SER A 286 -46.51 6.31 20.78
C SER A 286 -45.19 5.58 21.05
N HIS A 287 -44.03 6.23 20.90
CA HIS A 287 -42.86 6.20 21.80
C HIS A 287 -41.64 6.92 21.16
N LEU A 288 -41.34 8.11 21.69
CA LEU A 288 -40.03 8.74 21.90
C LEU A 288 -38.97 8.93 20.79
N TYR A 289 -39.14 8.54 19.53
CA TYR A 289 -38.07 8.71 18.51
C TYR A 289 -38.60 9.05 17.12
N ASN A 290 -38.99 10.32 16.88
CA ASN A 290 -39.44 10.79 15.55
C ASN A 290 -38.28 11.03 14.55
N TRP A 291 -37.14 10.37 14.75
CA TRP A 291 -35.95 10.54 13.93
C TRP A 291 -35.42 9.19 13.47
N GLN A 292 -35.24 9.04 12.17
CA GLN A 292 -34.52 7.93 11.56
C GLN A 292 -33.10 8.39 11.27
N PHE A 293 -32.11 7.61 11.68
CA PHE A 293 -30.68 7.94 11.50
C PHE A 293 -30.08 7.12 10.37
N GLY A 294 -29.14 7.70 9.65
CA GLY A 294 -28.44 7.01 8.57
C GLY A 294 -27.04 7.55 8.36
N THR A 295 -26.30 6.91 7.47
CA THR A 295 -24.96 7.31 7.06
C THR A 295 -24.88 7.41 5.55
N VAL A 296 -24.28 8.49 5.04
CA VAL A 296 -24.00 8.63 3.60
C VAL A 296 -22.87 7.67 3.23
N ILE A 297 -23.16 6.63 2.45
CA ILE A 297 -22.17 5.60 2.11
C ILE A 297 -21.47 5.86 0.78
N ASN A 298 -22.12 6.57 -0.14
CA ASN A 298 -21.57 6.91 -1.45
C ASN A 298 -22.26 8.18 -2.00
N ILE A 299 -21.56 8.85 -2.90
CA ILE A 299 -22.07 9.97 -3.69
C ILE A 299 -21.79 9.66 -5.17
N GLU A 300 -22.83 9.56 -5.98
CA GLU A 300 -22.76 9.27 -7.41
C GLU A 300 -23.17 10.50 -8.23
N PRO A 301 -22.25 11.45 -8.50
CA PRO A 301 -22.57 12.74 -9.10
C PRO A 301 -23.07 12.68 -10.55
N SER A 302 -23.06 11.51 -11.20
CA SER A 302 -23.64 11.34 -12.54
C SER A 302 -25.04 10.70 -12.51
N ALA A 303 -25.54 10.31 -11.34
CA ALA A 303 -26.84 9.68 -11.17
C ALA A 303 -27.93 10.74 -10.94
N GLU A 304 -29.17 10.41 -11.31
CA GLU A 304 -30.36 11.24 -11.02
C GLU A 304 -30.58 11.42 -9.50
N ARG A 305 -30.25 10.38 -8.74
CA ARG A 305 -30.31 10.34 -7.27
C ARG A 305 -28.89 10.14 -6.71
N PRO A 306 -28.09 11.20 -6.62
CA PRO A 306 -26.66 11.08 -6.38
C PRO A 306 -26.27 10.77 -4.93
N ILE A 307 -27.14 10.98 -3.94
CA ILE A 307 -26.79 10.77 -2.53
C ILE A 307 -27.29 9.41 -2.05
N VAL A 308 -26.39 8.50 -1.68
CA VAL A 308 -26.73 7.15 -1.21
C VAL A 308 -26.59 7.08 0.30
N ILE A 309 -27.71 6.83 0.99
CA ILE A 309 -27.79 6.73 2.45
C ILE A 309 -28.14 5.31 2.86
N GLN A 310 -27.35 4.75 3.77
CA GLN A 310 -27.66 3.54 4.50
C GLN A 310 -28.35 3.92 5.81
N TRP A 311 -29.60 3.52 5.98
CA TRP A 311 -30.36 3.82 7.19
C TRP A 311 -30.07 2.80 8.29
N GLU A 312 -29.92 3.30 9.51
CA GLU A 312 -29.78 2.47 10.71
C GLU A 312 -31.12 1.74 10.95
N GLN A 313 -31.04 0.46 11.30
CA GLN A 313 -32.23 -0.32 11.65
C GLN A 313 -32.96 0.34 12.83
N SER A 314 -34.24 0.67 12.64
CA SER A 314 -35.07 1.03 13.80
C SER A 314 -35.35 -0.26 14.56
N LEU A 315 -34.79 -0.40 15.76
CA LEU A 315 -35.15 -1.47 16.69
C LEU A 315 -36.59 -1.23 17.20
N GLY A 316 -37.57 -1.53 16.35
CA GLY A 316 -38.92 -1.78 16.80
C GLY A 316 -38.91 -3.08 17.61
N TRP A 317 -39.52 -3.06 18.80
CA TRP A 317 -39.80 -4.27 19.57
C TRP A 317 -40.87 -5.08 18.85
N GLN A 318 -40.51 -5.75 17.75
CA GLN A 318 -41.32 -6.77 17.13
C GLN A 318 -40.40 -7.76 16.40
N GLU A 319 -40.44 -8.97 16.94
CA GLU A 319 -39.95 -10.26 16.47
C GLU A 319 -39.20 -10.28 15.13
N GLU A 320 -37.93 -10.68 15.22
CA GLU A 320 -37.18 -11.55 14.31
C GLU A 320 -37.82 -11.80 12.93
N TRP A 321 -37.72 -10.82 12.03
CA TRP A 321 -37.61 -11.09 10.60
C TRP A 321 -36.54 -10.18 10.00
N GLU A 322 -35.64 -10.79 9.25
CA GLU A 322 -34.50 -10.21 8.54
C GLU A 322 -34.94 -9.01 7.67
N GLN A 323 -34.85 -7.78 8.20
CA GLN A 323 -34.88 -6.58 7.36
C GLN A 323 -33.45 -6.10 7.16
N GLU A 324 -32.94 -6.35 5.96
CA GLU A 324 -31.65 -5.86 5.47
C GLU A 324 -31.53 -4.34 5.67
N GLU A 325 -30.32 -3.87 5.98
CA GLU A 325 -30.02 -2.43 6.04
C GLU A 325 -30.51 -1.74 4.75
N SER A 326 -31.54 -0.90 4.88
CA SER A 326 -32.12 -0.27 3.70
C SER A 326 -31.19 0.81 3.18
N THR A 327 -30.64 0.59 1.99
CA THR A 327 -29.86 1.59 1.26
C THR A 327 -30.77 2.30 0.27
N THR A 328 -30.89 3.62 0.40
CA THR A 328 -31.75 4.43 -0.47
C THR A 328 -30.95 5.57 -1.10
N SER A 329 -31.18 5.81 -2.39
CA SER A 329 -30.59 6.92 -3.13
C SER A 329 -31.56 8.10 -3.19
N TYR A 330 -31.06 9.33 -3.08
CA TYR A 330 -31.85 10.55 -3.04
C TYR A 330 -31.32 11.62 -3.99
N SER A 331 -32.26 12.32 -4.62
CA SER A 331 -32.02 13.60 -5.29
C SER A 331 -31.97 14.77 -4.29
N LYS A 332 -31.52 15.94 -4.76
CA LYS A 332 -31.54 17.18 -3.95
C LYS A 332 -32.94 17.53 -3.44
N TYR A 333 -33.95 17.37 -4.28
CA TYR A 333 -35.33 17.69 -3.94
C TYR A 333 -35.89 16.70 -2.92
N GLU A 334 -35.63 15.40 -3.12
CA GLU A 334 -36.06 14.37 -2.18
C GLU A 334 -35.40 14.52 -0.81
N ILE A 335 -34.14 14.96 -0.73
CA ILE A 335 -33.50 15.29 0.55
C ILE A 335 -34.27 16.39 1.30
N HIS A 336 -34.65 17.44 0.58
CA HIS A 336 -35.41 18.55 1.16
C HIS A 336 -36.82 18.11 1.58
N ASP A 337 -37.54 17.41 0.70
CA ASP A 337 -38.94 17.02 0.91
C ASP A 337 -39.09 15.96 2.01
N ASN A 338 -38.10 15.06 2.12
CA ASN A 338 -38.03 14.09 3.21
C ASN A 338 -37.46 14.68 4.51
N LEU A 339 -37.13 15.97 4.56
CA LEU A 339 -36.54 16.63 5.73
C LEU A 339 -35.27 15.95 6.23
N ILE A 340 -34.43 15.48 5.29
CA ILE A 340 -33.14 14.84 5.61
C ILE A 340 -32.13 15.95 5.89
N THR A 341 -31.56 15.92 7.08
CA THR A 341 -30.56 16.88 7.53
C THR A 341 -29.30 16.18 8.01
N LEU A 342 -28.16 16.85 7.85
CA LEU A 342 -26.89 16.38 8.40
C LEU A 342 -26.89 16.52 9.92
N ILE A 343 -26.32 15.52 10.59
CA ILE A 343 -25.89 15.64 11.98
C ILE A 343 -24.48 16.21 11.97
N LEU A 344 -24.29 17.35 12.64
CA LEU A 344 -22.97 17.96 12.77
C LEU A 344 -22.08 17.11 13.69
N PRO A 345 -20.75 17.14 13.51
CA PRO A 345 -19.82 16.44 14.41
C PRO A 345 -20.08 16.77 15.88
N VAL A 346 -19.83 15.79 16.76
CA VAL A 346 -20.01 15.98 18.20
C VAL A 346 -19.20 17.17 18.69
N VAL A 347 -19.86 18.06 19.40
CA VAL A 347 -19.20 19.15 20.12
C VAL A 347 -18.94 18.69 21.54
N LYS A 348 -17.66 18.46 21.87
CA LYS A 348 -17.22 18.09 23.21
C LYS A 348 -17.05 19.33 24.08
N LEU A 349 -17.71 19.33 25.24
CA LEU A 349 -17.54 20.37 26.27
C LEU A 349 -16.56 19.92 27.35
N SER A 350 -16.46 18.61 27.57
CA SER A 350 -15.42 17.96 28.37
C SER A 350 -15.14 16.56 27.81
N GLU A 351 -14.23 15.81 28.43
CA GLU A 351 -13.95 14.42 28.01
C GLU A 351 -15.15 13.48 28.18
N THR A 352 -16.14 13.85 28.99
CA THR A 352 -17.31 13.02 29.31
C THR A 352 -18.63 13.68 28.90
N VAL A 353 -18.64 14.94 28.48
CA VAL A 353 -19.87 15.68 28.16
C VAL A 353 -19.80 16.27 26.77
N GLY A 354 -20.83 16.02 25.97
CA GLY A 354 -20.94 16.54 24.60
C GLY A 354 -22.37 16.64 24.13
N TYR A 355 -22.53 17.17 22.93
CA TYR A 355 -23.82 17.19 22.25
C TYR A 355 -23.67 17.05 20.73
N GLU A 356 -24.73 16.56 20.11
CA GLU A 356 -24.95 16.56 18.67
C GLU A 356 -26.13 17.46 18.34
N ILE A 357 -26.04 18.13 17.19
CA ILE A 357 -27.11 18.97 16.66
C ILE A 357 -27.18 18.77 15.15
N SER A 358 -28.39 18.79 14.58
CA SER A 358 -28.51 18.83 13.13
C SER A 358 -28.17 20.20 12.56
N ALA A 359 -27.82 20.25 11.27
CA ALA A 359 -27.52 21.49 10.57
C ALA A 359 -28.68 22.50 10.60
N ASP A 360 -29.93 22.02 10.58
CA ASP A 360 -31.14 22.83 10.68
C ASP A 360 -31.57 23.16 12.13
N GLY A 361 -30.84 22.64 13.13
CA GLY A 361 -31.11 22.84 14.55
C GLY A 361 -32.34 22.13 15.12
N ARG A 362 -33.05 21.32 14.32
CA ARG A 362 -34.26 20.59 14.75
C ARG A 362 -33.96 19.40 15.64
N PHE A 363 -32.90 18.65 15.33
CA PHE A 363 -32.39 17.58 16.17
C PHE A 363 -31.35 18.13 17.14
N TYR A 364 -31.50 17.78 18.42
CA TYR A 364 -30.52 18.07 19.46
C TYR A 364 -30.48 16.91 20.45
N ARG A 365 -29.28 16.44 20.73
CA ARG A 365 -29.04 15.39 21.72
C ARG A 365 -27.78 15.73 22.52
N ALA A 366 -27.96 15.97 23.82
CA ALA A 366 -26.84 16.07 24.75
C ALA A 366 -26.59 14.71 25.41
N PHE A 367 -25.35 14.46 25.78
CA PHE A 367 -24.96 13.21 26.40
C PHE A 367 -23.85 13.39 27.43
N VAL A 368 -23.89 12.52 28.43
CA VAL A 368 -22.93 12.45 29.52
C VAL A 368 -22.44 11.02 29.66
N GLY A 369 -21.17 10.81 29.39
CA GLY A 369 -20.48 9.53 29.40
C GLY A 369 -19.84 9.20 30.75
N PHE A 370 -19.75 7.90 31.05
CA PHE A 370 -19.12 7.34 32.24
C PHE A 370 -18.37 6.05 31.90
N SER A 371 -17.27 5.79 32.59
CA SER A 371 -16.54 4.52 32.50
C SER A 371 -17.28 3.35 33.17
N ALA A 372 -18.10 3.64 34.20
CA ALA A 372 -18.87 2.63 34.93
C ALA A 372 -20.27 3.11 35.34
N LYS A 373 -21.27 2.21 35.31
CA LYS A 373 -22.65 2.50 35.78
C LYS A 373 -22.71 3.08 37.19
N ALA A 374 -21.86 2.61 38.09
CA ALA A 374 -21.85 3.03 39.48
C ALA A 374 -21.47 4.52 39.63
N ILE A 375 -20.58 5.01 38.75
CA ILE A 375 -20.20 6.42 38.71
C ILE A 375 -21.39 7.25 38.23
N GLY A 376 -22.01 6.88 37.10
CA GLY A 376 -23.21 7.55 36.60
C GLY A 376 -24.33 7.64 37.64
N LYS A 377 -24.61 6.53 38.35
CA LYS A 377 -25.60 6.52 39.43
C LYS A 377 -25.28 7.48 40.57
N SER A 378 -24.00 7.64 40.94
CA SER A 378 -23.58 8.55 42.02
C SER A 378 -23.82 10.02 41.69
N TRP A 379 -23.79 10.37 40.40
CA TRP A 379 -24.00 11.73 39.88
C TRP A 379 -25.42 11.99 39.38
N TRP A 380 -26.29 10.98 39.40
CA TRP A 380 -27.63 11.05 38.79
C TRP A 380 -28.46 12.24 39.27
N LYS A 381 -28.45 12.56 40.57
CA LYS A 381 -29.27 13.65 41.12
C LYS A 381 -28.84 15.01 40.59
N GLU A 382 -27.55 15.29 40.58
CA GLU A 382 -26.96 16.54 40.10
C GLU A 382 -27.15 16.68 38.58
N ILE A 383 -26.90 15.61 37.83
CA ILE A 383 -27.08 15.61 36.38
C ILE A 383 -28.55 15.79 36.03
N LYS A 384 -29.47 15.10 36.71
CA LYS A 384 -30.91 15.25 36.49
C LYS A 384 -31.40 16.65 36.86
N LYS A 385 -30.80 17.31 37.84
CA LYS A 385 -31.16 18.70 38.20
C LYS A 385 -30.86 19.68 37.07
N GLU A 386 -29.74 19.53 36.37
CA GLU A 386 -29.36 20.42 35.29
C GLU A 386 -29.90 19.95 33.93
N LEU A 387 -29.67 18.69 33.54
CA LEU A 387 -30.14 18.16 32.25
C LEU A 387 -31.67 17.95 32.21
N GLY A 388 -32.31 17.70 33.35
CA GLY A 388 -33.78 17.61 33.41
C GLY A 388 -34.50 18.94 33.17
N ARG A 389 -33.78 20.07 33.24
CA ARG A 389 -34.27 21.38 32.80
C ARG A 389 -34.17 21.52 31.28
N ILE A 390 -33.11 20.98 30.71
CA ILE A 390 -32.87 20.99 29.27
C ILE A 390 -33.84 20.04 28.59
N SER A 391 -34.02 18.81 29.06
CA SER A 391 -34.78 17.78 28.34
C SER A 391 -35.18 16.59 29.22
N ASP A 392 -35.90 15.62 28.64
CA ASP A 392 -36.14 14.34 29.31
C ASP A 392 -34.85 13.51 29.33
N LEU A 393 -34.31 13.30 30.53
CA LEU A 393 -33.08 12.56 30.76
C LEU A 393 -33.38 11.05 30.80
N LEU A 394 -32.85 10.31 29.84
CA LEU A 394 -33.02 8.86 29.75
C LEU A 394 -31.79 8.14 30.37
N PRO A 395 -32.00 7.23 31.34
CA PRO A 395 -30.93 6.40 31.88
C PRO A 395 -30.56 5.26 30.92
N ASN A 396 -29.25 4.97 30.87
CA ASN A 396 -28.60 4.16 29.85
C ASN A 396 -29.21 2.78 29.55
N TYR A 397 -29.52 2.55 28.27
CA TYR A 397 -29.12 1.42 27.41
C TYR A 397 -29.73 1.62 26.01
N ASP A 398 -29.54 2.81 25.42
CA ASP A 398 -30.08 3.02 24.08
C ASP A 398 -29.11 2.44 23.04
N PRO A 399 -29.49 1.40 22.27
CA PRO A 399 -28.64 0.79 21.25
C PRO A 399 -28.22 1.79 20.15
N GLN A 400 -28.88 2.94 20.03
CA GLN A 400 -28.62 3.99 19.03
C GLN A 400 -27.36 4.86 19.27
N VAL A 401 -26.46 4.44 20.17
CA VAL A 401 -25.35 5.29 20.68
C VAL A 401 -23.97 4.67 20.47
N GLN A 402 -23.87 3.52 19.79
CA GLN A 402 -22.59 2.85 19.54
C GLN A 402 -21.57 3.73 18.78
N HIS A 403 -22.03 4.72 18.00
CA HIS A 403 -21.13 5.66 17.32
C HIS A 403 -20.46 6.65 18.31
N LEU A 404 -21.08 6.98 19.44
CA LEU A 404 -20.49 7.88 20.45
C LEU A 404 -19.37 7.24 21.26
N THR A 405 -19.34 5.90 21.37
CA THR A 405 -18.29 5.16 22.10
C THR A 405 -16.89 5.41 21.53
N ASN A 406 -16.79 5.77 20.24
CA ASN A 406 -15.51 6.10 19.60
C ASN A 406 -15.14 7.58 19.77
N GLU A 407 -16.12 8.44 20.08
CA GLU A 407 -15.92 9.88 20.22
C GLU A 407 -15.75 10.32 21.68
N ILE A 408 -16.40 9.64 22.62
CA ILE A 408 -16.25 9.84 24.05
C ILE A 408 -15.80 8.52 24.65
N ASP A 409 -14.68 8.52 25.39
CA ASP A 409 -14.12 7.35 26.07
C ASP A 409 -14.98 6.95 27.28
N ALA A 410 -16.19 6.49 26.98
CA ALA A 410 -17.22 6.15 27.94
C ALA A 410 -17.95 4.88 27.50
N LYS A 411 -18.24 4.03 28.48
CA LYS A 411 -19.00 2.78 28.27
C LYS A 411 -20.48 2.94 28.57
N TYR A 412 -20.84 3.99 29.31
CA TYR A 412 -22.21 4.22 29.75
C TYR A 412 -22.61 5.68 29.54
N PHE A 413 -23.82 5.94 29.08
CA PHE A 413 -24.28 7.29 28.75
C PHE A 413 -25.61 7.64 29.41
N TYR A 414 -25.78 8.89 29.81
CA TYR A 414 -27.09 9.51 29.98
C TYR A 414 -27.37 10.41 28.79
N LEU A 415 -28.58 10.32 28.25
CA LEU A 415 -28.99 11.07 27.08
C LEU A 415 -30.07 12.07 27.44
N ALA A 416 -29.91 13.28 26.93
CA ALA A 416 -30.86 14.36 27.03
C ALA A 416 -31.29 14.73 25.59
N ALA A 417 -32.42 14.18 25.18
CA ALA A 417 -33.09 14.47 23.89
C ALA A 417 -34.39 15.25 24.13
N TYR A 418 -34.87 15.98 23.12
CA TYR A 418 -36.07 16.82 23.16
C TYR A 418 -35.95 18.03 24.09
N PRO A 419 -35.18 19.04 23.67
CA PRO A 419 -34.93 20.20 24.51
C PRO A 419 -36.21 20.99 24.77
N ARG A 420 -36.53 21.19 26.05
CA ARG A 420 -37.63 22.03 26.55
C ARG A 420 -37.34 23.52 26.31
N GLU A 421 -36.06 23.89 26.36
CA GLU A 421 -35.62 25.25 26.07
C GLU A 421 -35.42 25.45 24.57
N LYS A 422 -35.91 26.56 24.00
CA LYS A 422 -35.82 26.81 22.56
C LYS A 422 -34.44 27.29 22.10
N GLY A 423 -33.68 27.97 22.96
CA GLY A 423 -32.40 28.58 22.58
C GLY A 423 -31.19 27.70 22.89
N LEU A 424 -30.30 27.51 21.91
CA LEU A 424 -29.02 26.81 22.10
C LEU A 424 -28.18 27.39 23.25
N PRO A 425 -28.04 28.72 23.44
CA PRO A 425 -27.25 29.27 24.55
C PRO A 425 -27.75 28.85 25.94
N ALA A 426 -29.07 28.74 26.11
CA ALA A 426 -29.67 28.32 27.39
C ALA A 426 -29.39 26.83 27.66
N ARG A 427 -29.56 25.98 26.63
CA ARG A 427 -29.19 24.56 26.68
C ARG A 427 -27.71 24.38 27.01
N LEU A 428 -26.83 25.15 26.37
CA LEU A 428 -25.38 25.07 26.59
C LEU A 428 -24.99 25.49 28.01
N ARG A 429 -25.64 26.51 28.58
CA ARG A 429 -25.35 26.94 29.96
C ARG A 429 -25.51 25.78 30.96
N HIS A 430 -26.63 25.06 30.89
CA HIS A 430 -26.87 23.92 31.79
C HIS A 430 -25.91 22.76 31.50
N LEU A 431 -25.60 22.49 30.22
CA LEU A 431 -24.65 21.45 29.85
C LEU A 431 -23.20 21.77 30.28
N GLN A 432 -22.81 23.05 30.25
CA GLN A 432 -21.52 23.54 30.74
C GLN A 432 -21.37 23.38 32.25
N GLU A 433 -22.43 23.56 33.04
CA GLU A 433 -22.38 23.29 34.47
C GLU A 433 -22.15 21.80 34.77
N VAL A 434 -22.74 20.90 33.96
CA VAL A 434 -22.47 19.46 34.07
C VAL A 434 -21.04 19.12 33.62
N ALA A 435 -20.53 19.79 32.59
CA ALA A 435 -19.17 19.59 32.08
C ALA A 435 -18.08 19.99 33.09
N LYS A 436 -18.38 20.87 34.05
CA LYS A 436 -17.46 21.26 35.14
C LYS A 436 -17.31 20.18 36.23
N LEU A 437 -18.19 19.18 36.26
CA LEU A 437 -18.16 18.12 37.26
C LEU A 437 -17.04 17.11 36.93
N ASP A 438 -16.33 16.63 37.96
CA ASP A 438 -15.36 15.53 37.80
C ASP A 438 -16.10 14.18 37.73
N LEU A 439 -16.66 13.89 36.56
CA LEU A 439 -17.41 12.67 36.27
C LEU A 439 -16.51 11.42 36.09
N SER A 440 -15.19 11.56 36.25
CA SER A 440 -14.25 10.43 36.20
C SER A 440 -14.27 9.61 37.50
N LYS A 441 -14.69 10.22 38.61
CA LYS A 441 -14.72 9.61 39.95
C LYS A 441 -16.15 9.50 40.46
N LYS A 442 -16.37 8.58 41.40
CA LYS A 442 -17.62 8.58 42.18
C LYS A 442 -17.71 9.88 42.93
N LYS A 443 -18.92 10.46 42.98
CA LYS A 443 -19.18 11.63 43.81
C LYS A 443 -18.85 11.30 45.27
N GLU A 444 -17.90 12.03 45.85
CA GLU A 444 -17.64 11.97 47.29
C GLU A 444 -18.86 12.55 48.00
N SER A 445 -19.56 11.70 48.75
CA SER A 445 -20.61 12.15 49.65
C SER A 445 -19.93 12.89 50.80
N TRP A 446 -19.93 14.22 50.74
CA TRP A 446 -19.76 15.01 51.95
C TRP A 446 -20.96 14.70 52.84
N SER A 447 -20.67 14.05 53.97
CA SER A 447 -21.59 13.70 55.05
C SER A 447 -22.31 14.90 55.63
#